data_AF-A0A6G5AC18-F1
#
_entry.id   AF-A0A6G5AC18-F1
#
_cell.length_a   1.000
_cell.length_b   1.000
_cell.length_c   1.000
_cell.angle_alpha   90.00
_cell.angle_beta   90.00
_cell.angle_gamma   90.00
#
_symmetry.space_group_name_H-M   'P 1'
#
loop_
_entity.id
_entity.type
_entity.pdbx_description
1 polymer ?
#
loop_
_entity_poly.entity_id
_entity_poly.type
_entity_poly.pdbx_seq_one_letter_code
_entity_poly.pdbx_strand_id
1 'polypeptide(L)'
;MLFISSKSCHKAHLVYQQISHDYEVLVQEIHFPGCAPLSIVNNYFPAGLQDQRALDVAVSFCRNSILFAGDLNSHHVPWGFRTDLSGKRLWDWTNRNNLICWNSRVPTFVRCNSRSVLDLTFASSSVTISSWTVLDTATSIDHCPLVFEVSIPFT
;
A
#
# COMPACT_ATOMS: atom_id res chain seq x y z
N MET A 1 10.18 -1.26 -0.91
CA MET A 1 10.49 -2.26 0.15
C MET A 1 9.79 -1.82 1.43
N LEU A 2 8.83 -2.60 1.94
CA LEU A 2 8.11 -2.29 3.18
C LEU A 2 8.88 -2.88 4.38
N PHE A 3 9.22 -2.04 5.35
CA PHE A 3 9.85 -2.47 6.59
C PHE A 3 8.86 -2.35 7.74
N ILE A 4 8.76 -3.41 8.56
CA ILE A 4 7.87 -3.46 9.72
C ILE A 4 8.75 -3.54 10.95
N SER A 5 8.65 -2.55 11.82
CA SER A 5 9.27 -2.55 13.13
C SER A 5 8.17 -2.65 14.18
N SER A 6 8.17 -3.74 14.95
CA SER A 6 7.22 -3.94 16.06
C SER A 6 7.93 -4.56 17.25
N LYS A 7 7.60 -4.09 18.45
CA LYS A 7 8.11 -4.65 19.71
C LYS A 7 7.38 -5.92 20.15
N SER A 8 6.29 -6.30 19.48
CA SER A 8 5.33 -7.30 19.97
C SER A 8 4.65 -8.15 18.88
N CYS A 9 5.17 -8.15 17.65
CA CYS A 9 4.72 -9.10 16.61
C CYS A 9 5.04 -10.54 17.03
N HIS A 10 4.02 -11.39 17.13
CA HIS A 10 4.22 -12.79 17.54
C HIS A 10 4.48 -13.70 16.35
N LYS A 11 3.77 -13.49 15.24
CA LYS A 11 3.92 -14.26 14.00
C LYS A 11 3.60 -13.40 12.78
N ALA A 12 4.37 -13.60 11.72
CA ALA A 12 4.08 -13.11 10.37
C ALA A 12 4.14 -14.28 9.40
N HIS A 13 3.11 -14.44 8.57
CA HIS A 13 2.99 -15.53 7.61
C HIS A 13 2.81 -14.95 6.21
N LEU A 14 3.63 -15.38 5.25
CA LEU A 14 3.34 -15.15 3.84
C LEU A 14 2.19 -16.08 3.42
N VAL A 15 1.03 -15.52 3.13
CA VAL A 15 -0.18 -16.29 2.77
C VAL A 15 -0.42 -16.35 1.27
N TYR A 16 0.12 -15.39 0.53
CA TYR A 16 0.07 -15.38 -0.93
C TYR A 16 1.25 -14.59 -1.51
N GLN A 17 1.75 -15.07 -2.65
CA GLN A 17 2.80 -14.41 -3.41
C GLN A 17 2.57 -14.68 -4.90
N GLN A 18 2.65 -13.61 -5.69
CA GLN A 18 2.70 -13.71 -7.13
C GLN A 18 3.72 -12.71 -7.67
N ILE A 19 4.70 -13.22 -8.40
CA ILE A 19 5.76 -12.45 -9.04
C ILE A 19 5.70 -12.76 -10.53
N SER A 20 5.72 -11.71 -11.34
CA SER A 20 5.75 -11.78 -12.78
C SER A 20 6.64 -10.66 -13.34
N HIS A 21 6.81 -10.60 -14.66
CA HIS A 21 7.50 -9.49 -15.29
C HIS A 21 6.74 -8.16 -15.17
N ASP A 22 5.42 -8.21 -14.98
CA ASP A 22 4.55 -7.03 -15.00
C ASP A 22 4.29 -6.46 -13.61
N TYR A 23 4.35 -7.30 -12.57
CA TYR A 23 4.10 -6.92 -11.18
C TYR A 23 4.55 -7.97 -10.17
N GLU A 24 4.64 -7.51 -8.92
CA GLU A 24 4.83 -8.34 -7.73
C GLU A 24 3.76 -8.01 -6.69
N VAL A 25 3.09 -9.03 -6.15
CA VAL A 25 2.11 -8.88 -5.08
C VAL A 25 2.40 -9.92 -4.00
N LEU A 26 2.53 -9.46 -2.76
CA LEU A 26 2.75 -10.31 -1.59
C LEU A 26 1.71 -9.98 -0.53
N VAL A 27 1.05 -11.00 0.02
CA VAL A 27 0.13 -10.85 1.15
C VAL A 27 0.75 -11.54 2.35
N GLN A 28 0.93 -10.76 3.42
CA GLN A 28 1.42 -11.24 4.70
C GLN A 28 0.34 -11.07 5.76
N GLU A 29 0.12 -12.08 6.58
CA GLU A 29 -0.78 -12.01 7.74
C GLU A 29 0.06 -11.87 9.01
N ILE A 30 -0.20 -10.80 9.76
CA ILE A 30 0.49 -10.48 11.02
C ILE A 30 -0.45 -10.68 12.19
N HIS A 31 0.01 -11.45 13.17
CA HIS A 31 -0.73 -11.78 14.38
C HIS A 31 -0.16 -11.03 15.58
N PHE A 32 -1.04 -10.27 16.23
CA PHE A 32 -0.78 -9.60 17.51
C PHE A 32 -1.67 -10.25 18.59
N PRO A 33 -1.15 -10.48 19.81
CA PRO A 33 -1.96 -11.06 20.89
C PRO A 33 -3.16 -10.17 21.22
N GLY A 34 -4.34 -10.77 21.26
CA GLY A 34 -5.58 -10.06 21.61
C GLY A 34 -6.09 -9.12 20.53
N CYS A 35 -5.54 -9.14 19.31
CA CYS A 35 -6.05 -8.36 18.19
C CYS A 35 -6.45 -9.26 17.02
N ALA A 36 -7.33 -8.76 16.16
CA ALA A 36 -7.57 -9.39 14.86
C ALA A 36 -6.29 -9.41 14.01
N PRO A 37 -6.06 -10.45 13.19
CA PRO A 37 -4.91 -10.48 12.29
C PRO A 37 -4.94 -9.33 11.27
N LEU A 38 -3.78 -8.74 10.99
CA LEU A 38 -3.60 -7.71 9.97
C LEU A 38 -3.06 -8.35 8.69
N SER A 39 -3.80 -8.22 7.59
CA SER A 39 -3.30 -8.53 6.25
C SER A 39 -2.56 -7.33 5.67
N ILE A 40 -1.28 -7.50 5.35
CA ILE A 40 -0.47 -6.52 4.66
C ILE A 40 -0.25 -7.00 3.22
N VAL A 41 -0.73 -6.20 2.27
CA VAL A 41 -0.52 -6.41 0.84
C VAL A 41 0.58 -5.47 0.38
N ASN A 42 1.75 -6.01 0.05
CA ASN A 42 2.86 -5.27 -0.56
C ASN A 42 2.80 -5.46 -2.08
N ASN A 43 2.80 -4.35 -2.81
CA ASN A 43 2.55 -4.32 -4.24
C ASN A 43 3.68 -3.61 -4.98
N TYR A 44 4.01 -4.09 -6.17
CA TYR A 44 4.89 -3.43 -7.10
C TYR A 44 4.32 -3.58 -8.52
N PHE A 45 3.92 -2.47 -9.12
CA PHE A 45 3.41 -2.41 -10.49
C PHE A 45 4.22 -1.38 -11.29
N PRO A 46 5.39 -1.75 -11.84
CA PRO A 46 6.30 -0.81 -12.53
C PRO A 46 5.67 -0.09 -13.73
N ALA A 47 4.73 -0.76 -14.43
CA ALA A 47 4.03 -0.19 -15.58
C ALA A 47 2.62 0.33 -15.24
N GLY A 48 2.27 0.39 -13.96
CA GLY A 48 0.91 0.65 -13.52
C GLY A 48 -0.05 -0.54 -13.71
N LEU A 49 -1.24 -0.41 -13.15
CA LEU A 49 -2.30 -1.39 -13.12
C LEU A 49 -3.02 -1.53 -14.48
N GLN A 50 -2.78 -2.66 -15.15
CA GLN A 50 -3.40 -2.99 -16.44
C GLN A 50 -4.80 -3.60 -16.28
N ASP A 51 -4.97 -4.49 -15.31
CA ASP A 51 -6.25 -5.05 -14.87
C ASP A 51 -6.26 -5.25 -13.35
N GLN A 52 -7.42 -5.62 -12.79
CA GLN A 52 -7.61 -5.76 -11.34
C GLN A 52 -7.45 -7.20 -10.84
N ARG A 53 -7.19 -8.19 -11.72
CA ARG A 53 -7.26 -9.62 -11.36
C ARG A 53 -6.25 -9.99 -10.29
N ALA A 54 -5.02 -9.50 -10.41
CA ALA A 54 -3.97 -9.76 -9.41
C ALA A 54 -4.37 -9.21 -8.03
N LEU A 55 -5.01 -8.04 -8.00
CA LEU A 55 -5.49 -7.43 -6.77
C LEU A 55 -6.68 -8.21 -6.18
N ASP A 56 -7.64 -8.62 -7.03
CA ASP A 56 -8.79 -9.42 -6.63
C ASP A 56 -8.37 -10.77 -6.02
N VAL A 57 -7.38 -11.44 -6.63
CA VAL A 57 -6.80 -12.68 -6.08
C VAL A 57 -6.12 -12.38 -4.75
N ALA A 58 -5.27 -11.36 -4.66
CA ALA A 58 -4.55 -11.04 -3.43
C ALA A 58 -5.49 -10.73 -2.25
N VAL A 59 -6.56 -9.95 -2.47
CA VAL A 59 -7.53 -9.66 -1.39
C VAL A 59 -8.36 -10.86 -0.98
N SER A 60 -8.51 -11.87 -1.85
CA SER A 60 -9.17 -13.14 -1.46
C SER A 60 -8.40 -13.92 -0.39
N PHE A 61 -7.10 -13.64 -0.22
CA PHE A 61 -6.26 -14.19 0.85
C PHE A 61 -6.21 -13.29 2.11
N CYS A 62 -6.87 -12.13 2.07
CA CYS A 62 -6.87 -11.19 3.19
C CYS A 62 -8.02 -11.44 4.17
N ARG A 63 -7.81 -11.04 5.43
CA ARG A 63 -8.84 -10.91 6.47
C ARG A 63 -9.45 -9.50 6.43
N ASN A 64 -10.34 -9.19 7.37
CA ASN A 64 -11.05 -7.90 7.40
C ASN A 64 -10.14 -6.67 7.61
N SER A 65 -9.02 -6.81 8.31
CA SER A 65 -8.05 -5.72 8.53
C SER A 65 -6.98 -5.77 7.45
N ILE A 66 -7.06 -4.85 6.49
CA ILE A 66 -6.19 -4.82 5.31
C ILE A 66 -5.40 -3.52 5.30
N LEU A 67 -4.08 -3.63 5.21
CA LEU A 67 -3.17 -2.56 4.82
C LEU A 67 -2.62 -2.88 3.44
N PHE A 68 -2.91 -2.04 2.46
CA PHE A 68 -2.47 -2.19 1.08
C PHE A 68 -1.47 -1.09 0.76
N ALA A 69 -0.21 -1.44 0.48
CA ALA A 69 0.82 -0.45 0.21
C ALA A 69 1.78 -0.91 -0.89
N GLY A 70 2.44 0.04 -1.55
CA GLY A 70 3.46 -0.27 -2.54
C GLY A 70 3.62 0.79 -3.63
N ASP A 71 4.56 0.56 -4.54
CA ASP A 71 4.73 1.39 -5.74
C ASP A 71 3.80 0.89 -6.84
N LEU A 72 2.80 1.69 -7.17
CA LEU A 72 1.74 1.32 -8.10
C LEU A 72 1.85 2.02 -9.45
N ASN A 73 2.83 2.92 -9.65
CA ASN A 73 2.99 3.75 -10.85
C ASN A 73 1.67 4.27 -11.44
N SER A 74 0.77 4.73 -10.57
CA SER A 74 -0.62 5.09 -10.92
C SER A 74 -0.95 6.51 -10.50
N HIS A 75 -1.69 7.24 -11.35
CA HIS A 75 -2.00 8.64 -11.08
C HIS A 75 -3.50 8.85 -10.90
N HIS A 76 -3.90 9.44 -9.77
CA HIS A 76 -5.28 9.90 -9.54
C HIS A 76 -5.30 11.17 -8.67
N VAL A 77 -6.27 12.06 -8.89
CA VAL A 77 -6.41 13.35 -8.15
C VAL A 77 -6.60 13.29 -6.62
N PRO A 78 -7.08 12.20 -6.00
CA PRO A 78 -7.16 12.04 -4.54
C PRO A 78 -5.79 11.95 -3.89
N TRP A 79 -4.82 11.25 -4.49
CA TRP A 79 -3.45 11.17 -3.95
C TRP A 79 -2.45 12.08 -4.67
N GLY A 80 -2.79 12.59 -5.86
CA GLY A 80 -1.85 13.36 -6.68
C GLY A 80 -2.50 14.52 -7.43
N PHE A 81 -1.92 14.84 -8.59
CA PHE A 81 -2.23 16.05 -9.36
C PHE A 81 -2.94 15.80 -10.69
N ARG A 82 -3.03 14.54 -11.12
CA ARG A 82 -3.66 14.13 -12.39
C ARG A 82 -4.26 12.74 -12.27
N THR A 83 -5.09 12.38 -13.24
CA THR A 83 -5.68 11.04 -13.36
C THR A 83 -5.26 10.39 -14.66
N ASP A 84 -4.81 9.13 -14.61
CA ASP A 84 -4.62 8.27 -15.76
C ASP A 84 -5.52 7.02 -15.70
N LEU A 85 -5.43 6.15 -16.72
CA LEU A 85 -6.26 4.95 -16.80
C LEU A 85 -5.95 3.95 -15.68
N SER A 86 -4.67 3.84 -15.30
CA SER A 86 -4.21 2.98 -14.21
C SER A 86 -4.79 3.42 -12.87
N GLY A 87 -4.66 4.71 -12.55
CA GLY A 87 -5.18 5.30 -11.33
C GLY A 87 -6.70 5.33 -11.26
N LYS A 88 -7.40 5.47 -12.40
CA LYS A 88 -8.85 5.27 -12.43
C LYS A 88 -9.24 3.85 -12.05
N ARG A 89 -8.60 2.83 -12.65
CA ARG A 89 -8.84 1.42 -12.30
C ARG A 89 -8.54 1.15 -10.83
N LEU A 90 -7.42 1.67 -10.33
CA LEU A 90 -7.03 1.50 -8.93
C LEU A 90 -8.04 2.17 -8.00
N TRP A 91 -8.44 3.40 -8.28
CA TRP A 91 -9.42 4.14 -7.47
C TRP A 91 -10.78 3.44 -7.43
N ASP A 92 -11.29 3.01 -8.58
CA ASP A 92 -12.54 2.26 -8.65
C ASP A 92 -12.43 0.94 -7.87
N TRP A 93 -11.28 0.25 -7.94
CA TRP A 93 -11.03 -0.98 -7.19
C TRP A 93 -10.97 -0.73 -5.68
N THR A 94 -10.26 0.30 -5.21
CA THR A 94 -10.17 0.61 -3.77
C THR A 94 -11.53 1.00 -3.20
N ASN A 95 -12.33 1.77 -3.94
CA ASN A 95 -13.69 2.12 -3.53
C ASN A 95 -14.60 0.90 -3.42
N ARG A 96 -14.57 -0.02 -4.41
CA ARG A 96 -15.36 -1.27 -4.36
C ARG A 96 -14.97 -2.17 -3.18
N ASN A 97 -13.72 -2.12 -2.74
CA ASN A 97 -13.19 -2.90 -1.63
C ASN A 97 -13.17 -2.14 -0.29
N ASN A 98 -13.82 -0.96 -0.22
CA ASN A 98 -13.87 -0.12 0.99
C ASN A 98 -12.49 0.20 1.59
N LEU A 99 -11.51 0.44 0.73
CA LEU A 99 -10.15 0.84 1.13
C LEU A 99 -10.02 2.37 1.05
N ILE A 100 -9.60 2.98 2.16
CA ILE A 100 -9.40 4.41 2.32
C ILE A 100 -7.98 4.77 1.87
N CYS A 101 -7.84 5.80 1.03
CA CYS A 101 -6.54 6.33 0.62
C CYS A 101 -5.95 7.21 1.73
N TRP A 102 -4.70 6.93 2.12
CA TRP A 102 -3.98 7.66 3.17
C TRP A 102 -2.88 8.57 2.64
N ASN A 103 -2.62 8.52 1.34
CA ASN A 103 -1.72 9.47 0.70
C ASN A 103 -2.31 10.88 0.73
N SER A 104 -1.41 11.84 0.85
CA SER A 104 -1.65 13.22 0.49
C SER A 104 -0.94 13.52 -0.84
N ARG A 105 -1.09 14.74 -1.35
CA ARG A 105 -0.40 15.21 -2.58
C ARG A 105 1.11 15.46 -2.40
N VAL A 106 1.71 14.95 -1.33
CA VAL A 106 3.15 15.04 -1.09
C VAL A 106 3.86 14.03 -2.00
N PRO A 107 4.82 14.45 -2.85
CA PRO A 107 5.54 13.57 -3.75
C PRO A 107 6.24 12.43 -3.02
N THR A 108 6.10 11.21 -3.53
CA THR A 108 6.83 10.01 -3.05
C THR A 108 7.91 9.59 -4.04
N PHE A 109 7.89 10.14 -5.26
CA PHE A 109 8.89 9.95 -6.28
C PHE A 109 9.39 11.31 -6.74
N VAL A 110 10.70 11.54 -6.64
CA VAL A 110 11.38 12.77 -7.02
C VAL A 110 12.60 12.42 -7.86
N ARG A 111 12.56 12.77 -9.15
CA ARG A 111 13.68 12.58 -10.07
C ARG A 111 13.98 13.88 -10.80
N CYS A 112 15.12 14.49 -10.47
CA CYS A 112 15.49 15.82 -10.97
C CYS A 112 14.35 16.84 -10.72
N ASN A 113 13.73 17.35 -11.79
CA ASN A 113 12.60 18.30 -11.72
C ASN A 113 11.22 17.63 -11.74
N SER A 114 11.15 16.30 -11.89
CA SER A 114 9.90 15.54 -11.90
C SER A 114 9.51 15.13 -10.48
N ARG A 115 8.24 15.32 -10.15
CA ARG A 115 7.66 14.95 -8.85
C ARG A 115 6.33 14.21 -9.07
N SER A 116 6.15 13.07 -8.43
CA SER A 116 4.94 12.25 -8.54
C SER A 116 4.62 11.55 -7.22
N VAL A 117 3.37 11.12 -7.07
CA VAL A 117 2.89 10.31 -5.94
C VAL A 117 2.58 8.93 -6.50
N LEU A 118 3.52 8.00 -6.34
CA LEU A 118 3.50 6.67 -6.98
C LEU A 118 3.47 5.54 -5.94
N ASP A 119 4.04 5.79 -4.78
CA ASP A 119 4.02 4.92 -3.61
C ASP A 119 2.75 5.21 -2.82
N LEU A 120 1.81 4.27 -2.87
CA LEU A 120 0.47 4.47 -2.34
C LEU A 120 0.22 3.60 -1.11
N THR A 121 -0.61 4.10 -0.20
CA THR A 121 -1.04 3.47 1.03
C THR A 121 -2.55 3.58 1.13
N PHE A 122 -3.21 2.43 1.23
CA PHE A 122 -4.65 2.31 1.47
C PHE A 122 -4.89 1.37 2.64
N ALA A 123 -6.00 1.56 3.36
CA ALA A 123 -6.35 0.66 4.45
C ALA A 123 -7.87 0.48 4.58
N SER A 124 -8.30 -0.69 5.07
CA SER A 124 -9.70 -0.88 5.44
C SER A 124 -10.06 -0.02 6.66
N SER A 125 -11.35 0.26 6.84
CA SER A 125 -11.83 1.12 7.94
C SER A 125 -11.54 0.56 9.35
N SER A 126 -11.22 -0.73 9.48
CA SER A 126 -10.81 -1.35 10.75
C SER A 126 -9.34 -1.08 11.11
N VAL A 127 -8.55 -0.55 10.19
CA VAL A 127 -7.13 -0.22 10.37
C VAL A 127 -6.99 1.29 10.48
N THR A 128 -6.56 1.76 11.65
CA THR A 128 -6.30 3.19 11.86
C THR A 128 -4.84 3.49 11.52
N ILE A 129 -4.62 4.44 10.61
CA ILE A 129 -3.30 4.96 10.30
C ILE A 129 -3.13 6.34 10.94
N SER A 130 -2.00 6.56 11.61
CA SER A 130 -1.59 7.86 12.15
C SER A 130 -0.19 8.22 11.70
N SER A 131 0.16 9.50 11.84
CA SER A 131 1.53 9.98 11.61
C SER A 131 2.07 9.68 10.20
N TRP A 132 1.18 9.58 9.19
CA TRP A 132 1.59 9.29 7.81
C TRP A 132 2.41 10.44 7.24
N THR A 133 3.64 10.12 6.83
CA THR A 133 4.57 11.10 6.29
C THR A 133 5.48 10.49 5.24
N VAL A 134 5.91 11.33 4.30
CA VAL A 134 7.00 11.03 3.39
C VAL A 134 8.29 11.50 4.06
N LEU A 135 9.26 10.59 4.19
CA LEU A 135 10.58 10.98 4.65
C LEU A 135 11.38 11.57 3.49
N ASP A 136 11.70 12.86 3.59
CA ASP A 136 12.67 13.52 2.72
C ASP A 136 14.09 13.08 3.14
N THR A 137 14.39 11.81 2.88
CA THR A 137 15.74 11.31 3.01
C THR A 137 16.45 11.71 1.73
N ALA A 138 17.33 12.73 1.82
CA ALA A 138 18.26 13.14 0.77
C ALA A 138 19.20 11.98 0.37
N THR A 139 18.63 11.00 -0.30
CA THR A 139 19.23 9.73 -0.70
C THR A 139 19.30 9.72 -2.22
N SER A 140 20.25 8.98 -2.77
CA SER A 140 20.44 8.85 -4.21
C SER A 140 19.38 7.97 -4.90
N ILE A 141 18.20 7.82 -4.29
CA ILE A 141 17.11 6.96 -4.75
C ILE A 141 15.92 7.86 -5.06
N ASP A 142 15.34 7.71 -6.25
CA ASP A 142 14.24 8.58 -6.71
C ASP A 142 12.94 8.38 -5.89
N HIS A 143 12.78 7.27 -5.17
CA HIS A 143 11.65 7.02 -4.27
C HIS A 143 11.96 7.43 -2.83
N CYS A 144 11.05 8.20 -2.23
CA CYS A 144 11.11 8.63 -0.84
C CYS A 144 10.41 7.60 0.06
N PRO A 145 11.05 7.15 1.15
CA PRO A 145 10.42 6.24 2.11
C PRO A 145 9.15 6.84 2.74
N LEU A 146 8.16 5.99 2.97
CA LEU A 146 6.94 6.33 3.71
C LEU A 146 7.01 5.77 5.12
N VAL A 147 6.60 6.56 6.11
CA VAL A 147 6.47 6.12 7.50
C VAL A 147 5.12 6.50 8.03
N PHE A 148 4.50 5.58 8.76
CA PHE A 148 3.23 5.77 9.43
C PHE A 148 3.10 4.75 10.56
N GLU A 149 2.20 5.03 11.49
CA GLU A 149 1.85 4.15 12.59
C GLU A 149 0.52 3.45 12.27
N VAL A 150 0.42 2.17 12.65
CA VAL A 150 -0.77 1.36 12.43
C VAL A 150 -1.31 0.93 13.78
N SER A 151 -2.58 1.24 14.03
CA SER A 151 -3.32 0.79 15.21
C SER A 151 -4.44 -0.16 14.80
N ILE A 152 -4.54 -1.27 15.52
CA ILE A 152 -5.53 -2.33 15.30
C ILE A 152 -6.33 -2.50 16.60
N PRO A 153 -7.67 -2.59 16.54
CA PRO A 153 -8.47 -2.79 17.74
C PRO A 153 -8.19 -4.14 18.40
N PHE A 154 -8.23 -4.15 19.74
CA PHE A 154 -8.28 -5.37 20.52
C PHE A 154 -9.63 -6.08 20.30
N THR A 155 -9.59 -7.40 20.24
CA THR A 155 -10.76 -8.29 20.06
C THR A 155 -11.04 -9.09 21.31
#